data_AF-A0A6A8M4H9-F1
#
_entry.id   AF-A0A6A8M4H9-F1
#
_cell.length_a   1.000
_cell.length_b   1.000
_cell.length_c   1.000
_cell.angle_alpha   90.00
_cell.angle_beta   90.00
_cell.angle_gamma   90.00
#
_symmetry.space_group_name_H-M   'P 1'
#
loop_
_entity.id
_entity.type
_entity.pdbx_description
1 polymer ?
#
loop_
_entity_poly.entity_id
_entity_poly.type
_entity_poly.pdbx_seq_one_letter_code
_entity_poly.pdbx_strand_id
1 'polypeptide(L)'
;MAELESQPLSDEERAELEELRAEKARREEQEKARREREELAALRAEHAKAEEAAAKAASEPAPAAPKPQSKKAARSKPAEPKPSRDEMTFAQRMVTSKEPTAEGEIPGMAPAQKIIIALALVAFVVFMGYTIMTSMGLL
;
A
#
# COMPACT_ATOMS: atom_id res chain seq x y z
N MET A 1 47.15 -8.57 -42.22
CA MET A 1 47.60 -8.18 -40.87
C MET A 1 46.45 -8.38 -39.89
N ALA A 2 46.16 -9.63 -39.53
CA ALA A 2 45.06 -9.99 -38.63
C ALA A 2 45.41 -11.30 -37.88
N GLU A 3 46.55 -11.30 -37.18
CA GLU A 3 46.98 -12.42 -36.30
C GLU A 3 47.25 -11.96 -34.86
N LEU A 4 46.77 -10.77 -34.47
CA LEU A 4 46.93 -10.24 -33.10
C LEU A 4 45.72 -10.52 -32.18
N GLU A 5 44.59 -11.01 -32.71
CA GLU A 5 43.39 -11.31 -31.89
C GLU A 5 43.40 -12.72 -31.26
N SER A 6 44.38 -13.58 -31.57
CA SER A 6 44.50 -14.92 -30.99
C SER A 6 45.68 -15.05 -30.01
N GLN A 7 46.34 -13.94 -29.70
CA GLN A 7 47.36 -13.90 -28.66
C GLN A 7 46.64 -13.89 -27.30
N PRO A 8 46.92 -14.83 -26.39
CA PRO A 8 46.31 -14.81 -25.06
C PRO A 8 46.68 -13.48 -24.39
N LEU A 9 45.69 -12.77 -23.79
CA LEU A 9 45.93 -11.53 -23.06
C LEU A 9 47.17 -11.71 -22.17
N SER A 10 48.14 -10.82 -22.32
CA SER A 10 49.31 -10.79 -21.46
C SER A 10 48.89 -10.51 -20.02
N ASP A 11 49.70 -10.95 -19.05
CA ASP A 11 49.39 -10.75 -17.62
C ASP A 11 49.25 -9.25 -17.27
N GLU A 12 49.96 -8.37 -17.99
CA GLU A 12 49.83 -6.90 -17.87
C GLU A 12 48.46 -6.40 -18.34
N GLU A 13 47.97 -6.83 -19.50
CA GLU A 13 46.65 -6.41 -20.01
C GLU A 13 45.51 -6.88 -19.10
N ARG A 14 45.68 -8.02 -18.43
CA ARG A 14 44.72 -8.50 -17.43
C ARG A 14 44.71 -7.62 -16.18
N ALA A 15 45.89 -7.23 -15.70
CA ALA A 15 46.03 -6.33 -14.56
C ALA A 15 45.42 -4.95 -14.85
N GLU A 16 45.68 -4.38 -16.04
CA GLU A 16 45.08 -3.11 -16.46
C GLU A 16 43.55 -3.20 -16.55
N LEU A 17 43.00 -4.30 -17.08
CA LEU A 17 41.55 -4.49 -17.14
C LEU A 17 40.93 -4.66 -15.74
N GLU A 18 41.65 -5.26 -14.80
CA GLU A 18 41.21 -5.38 -13.41
C GLU A 18 41.20 -4.02 -12.70
N GLU A 19 42.24 -3.21 -12.92
CA GLU A 19 42.32 -1.86 -12.40
C GLU A 19 41.21 -0.96 -12.99
N LEU A 20 40.94 -1.08 -14.29
CA LEU A 20 39.86 -0.35 -14.98
C LEU A 20 38.48 -0.75 -14.45
N ARG A 21 38.28 -2.05 -14.13
CA ARG A 21 37.04 -2.51 -13.49
C ARG A 21 36.93 -2.00 -12.06
N ALA A 22 38.02 -1.97 -11.29
CA ALA A 22 38.03 -1.46 -9.93
C ALA A 22 37.74 0.06 -9.90
N GLU A 23 38.32 0.83 -10.82
CA GLU A 23 38.04 2.26 -10.94
C GLU A 23 36.60 2.51 -11.38
N LYS A 24 36.10 1.77 -12.38
CA LYS A 24 34.71 1.87 -12.82
C LYS A 24 33.73 1.52 -11.71
N ALA A 25 34.00 0.48 -10.91
CA ALA A 25 33.18 0.10 -9.77
C ALA A 25 33.10 1.25 -8.74
N ARG A 26 34.22 1.91 -8.43
CA ARG A 26 34.24 3.07 -7.51
C ARG A 26 33.43 4.25 -8.04
N ARG A 27 33.51 4.53 -9.36
CA ARG A 27 32.71 5.60 -9.96
C ARG A 27 31.23 5.28 -9.96
N GLU A 28 30.87 4.05 -10.31
CA GLU A 28 29.48 3.61 -10.32
C GLU A 28 28.87 3.64 -8.92
N GLU A 29 29.63 3.24 -7.89
CA GLU A 29 29.17 3.29 -6.50
C GLU A 29 28.95 4.74 -6.03
N GLN A 30 29.85 5.67 -6.39
CA GLN A 30 29.66 7.09 -6.09
C GLN A 30 28.45 7.69 -6.80
N GLU A 31 28.21 7.31 -8.06
CA GLU A 31 27.05 7.77 -8.80
C GLU A 31 25.76 7.19 -8.22
N LYS A 32 25.75 5.89 -7.85
CA LYS A 32 24.63 5.26 -7.14
C LYS A 32 24.34 5.97 -5.82
N ALA A 33 25.37 6.26 -5.02
CA ALA A 33 25.20 7.01 -3.78
C ALA A 33 24.66 8.43 -4.00
N ARG A 34 25.02 9.10 -5.12
CA ARG A 34 24.40 10.38 -5.51
C ARG A 34 22.94 10.23 -5.91
N ARG A 35 22.64 9.26 -6.77
CA ARG A 35 21.27 8.98 -7.24
C ARG A 35 20.35 8.60 -6.07
N GLU A 36 20.81 7.77 -5.15
CA GLU A 36 20.04 7.39 -3.97
C GLU A 36 19.76 8.60 -3.07
N ARG A 37 20.74 9.50 -2.88
CA ARG A 37 20.51 10.75 -2.15
C ARG A 37 19.49 11.65 -2.85
N GLU A 38 19.52 11.72 -4.17
CA GLU A 38 18.56 12.48 -4.96
C GLU A 38 17.16 11.88 -4.86
N GLU A 39 17.02 10.55 -4.93
CA GLU A 39 15.75 9.84 -4.77
C GLU A 39 15.16 10.05 -3.36
N LEU A 40 15.99 9.96 -2.32
CA LEU A 40 15.57 10.26 -0.95
C LEU A 40 15.15 11.73 -0.76
N ALA A 41 15.81 12.65 -1.47
CA ALA A 41 15.43 14.07 -1.45
C ALA A 41 14.09 14.29 -2.18
N ALA A 42 13.87 13.62 -3.31
CA ALA A 42 12.61 13.65 -4.05
C ALA A 42 11.45 13.08 -3.23
N LEU A 43 11.64 11.93 -2.58
CA LEU A 43 10.66 11.31 -1.68
C LEU A 43 10.32 12.22 -0.49
N ARG A 44 11.32 12.88 0.11
CA ARG A 44 11.06 13.87 1.17
C ARG A 44 10.27 15.06 0.66
N ALA A 45 10.58 15.55 -0.54
CA ALA A 45 9.84 16.65 -1.14
C ALA A 45 8.40 16.26 -1.48
N GLU A 46 8.18 15.02 -1.93
CA GLU A 46 6.84 14.47 -2.17
C GLU A 46 6.05 14.34 -0.86
N HIS A 47 6.66 13.80 0.19
CA HIS A 47 6.03 13.70 1.51
C HIS A 47 5.69 15.08 2.08
N ALA A 48 6.58 16.07 1.93
CA ALA A 48 6.31 17.44 2.36
C ALA A 48 5.13 18.06 1.59
N LYS A 49 5.01 17.82 0.28
CA LYS A 49 3.85 18.26 -0.51
C LYS A 49 2.56 17.55 -0.10
N ALA A 50 2.62 16.25 0.18
CA ALA A 50 1.47 15.49 0.66
C ALA A 50 1.03 15.97 2.05
N GLU A 51 1.97 16.30 2.93
CA GLU A 51 1.71 16.88 4.25
C GLU A 51 1.10 18.28 4.14
N GLU A 52 1.62 19.15 3.27
CA GLU A 52 1.06 20.48 3.02
C GLU A 52 -0.37 20.38 2.47
N ALA A 53 -0.62 19.46 1.54
CA ALA A 53 -1.96 19.20 1.01
C ALA A 53 -2.92 18.68 2.09
N ALA A 54 -2.45 17.79 2.97
CA ALA A 54 -3.24 17.31 4.11
C ALA A 54 -3.53 18.42 5.13
N ALA A 55 -2.55 19.29 5.41
CA ALA A 55 -2.70 20.43 6.31
C ALA A 55 -3.68 21.48 5.75
N LYS A 56 -3.65 21.73 4.43
CA LYS A 56 -4.64 22.58 3.75
C LYS A 56 -6.05 21.98 3.79
N ALA A 57 -6.19 20.68 3.53
CA ALA A 57 -7.48 19.99 3.62
C ALA A 57 -8.04 19.98 5.06
N ALA A 58 -7.17 19.93 6.07
CA ALA A 58 -7.57 20.05 7.48
C ALA A 58 -7.88 21.49 7.92
N SER A 59 -7.42 22.51 7.17
CA SER A 59 -7.66 23.93 7.46
C SER A 59 -8.88 24.51 6.73
N GLU A 60 -9.49 23.77 5.80
CA GLU A 60 -10.79 24.14 5.22
C GLU A 60 -11.90 23.86 6.25
N PRO A 61 -12.62 24.88 6.75
CA PRO A 61 -13.59 24.70 7.82
C PRO A 61 -14.77 23.86 7.30
N ALA A 62 -15.02 22.73 7.97
CA ALA A 62 -16.23 21.95 7.79
C ALA A 62 -17.47 22.85 7.91
N PRO A 63 -18.45 22.79 6.98
CA PRO A 63 -19.71 23.50 7.15
C PRO A 63 -20.39 22.96 8.42
N ALA A 64 -20.72 23.90 9.31
CA ALA A 64 -21.14 23.65 10.68
C ALA A 64 -22.34 22.68 10.79
N ALA A 65 -22.21 21.75 11.73
CA ALA A 65 -23.24 20.82 12.18
C ALA A 65 -24.48 21.54 12.77
N PRO A 66 -25.72 21.03 12.59
CA PRO A 66 -26.83 21.40 13.44
C PRO A 66 -26.80 20.52 14.72
N LYS A 67 -26.72 21.19 15.88
CA LYS A 67 -26.74 20.58 17.22
C LYS A 67 -28.12 19.92 17.50
N PRO A 68 -28.21 18.65 17.96
CA PRO A 68 -29.45 18.15 18.52
C PRO A 68 -29.56 18.56 20.00
N GLN A 69 -30.53 19.43 20.28
CA GLN A 69 -30.89 19.87 21.62
C GLN A 69 -31.32 18.70 22.50
N SER A 70 -30.69 18.61 23.67
CA SER A 70 -31.17 17.86 24.82
C SER A 70 -32.55 18.35 25.28
N LYS A 71 -33.59 17.51 25.20
CA LYS A 71 -34.81 17.67 26.00
C LYS A 71 -35.22 16.34 26.62
N LYS A 72 -35.13 16.32 27.95
CA LYS A 72 -35.63 15.32 28.88
C LYS A 72 -37.13 15.56 29.06
N ALA A 73 -37.99 14.57 28.82
CA ALA A 73 -39.39 14.60 29.28
C ALA A 73 -39.98 13.19 29.44
N ALA A 74 -40.77 13.05 30.50
CA ALA A 74 -41.29 11.82 31.07
C ALA A 74 -42.39 11.12 30.25
N ARG A 75 -42.35 9.80 30.27
CA ARG A 75 -43.44 8.81 30.44
C ARG A 75 -44.91 9.30 30.34
N SER A 76 -45.69 8.76 29.38
CA SER A 76 -47.05 8.16 29.59
C SER A 76 -47.68 7.56 28.30
N LYS A 77 -48.18 6.31 28.41
CA LYS A 77 -48.95 5.45 27.46
C LYS A 77 -50.43 5.92 27.27
N PRO A 78 -51.38 5.17 26.65
CA PRO A 78 -51.47 4.41 25.37
C PRO A 78 -52.81 4.67 24.58
N ALA A 79 -52.86 4.48 23.25
CA ALA A 79 -54.14 4.31 22.53
C ALA A 79 -53.96 3.45 21.26
N GLU A 80 -54.93 2.59 21.01
CA GLU A 80 -54.87 1.36 20.21
C GLU A 80 -54.62 1.49 18.70
N PRO A 81 -54.05 0.42 18.09
CA PRO A 81 -53.73 0.32 16.68
C PRO A 81 -54.93 -0.20 15.87
N LYS A 82 -55.03 0.22 14.61
CA LYS A 82 -55.76 -0.53 13.58
C LYS A 82 -54.78 -1.01 12.51
N PRO A 83 -55.11 -2.15 11.87
CA PRO A 83 -54.18 -3.24 11.66
C PRO A 83 -53.68 -3.29 10.23
N SER A 84 -52.41 -3.57 10.03
CA SER A 84 -51.96 -4.36 8.89
C SER A 84 -50.52 -4.80 9.12
N ARG A 85 -50.25 -6.07 8.82
CA ARG A 85 -48.92 -6.70 8.84
C ARG A 85 -48.42 -7.23 10.18
N ASP A 86 -49.33 -7.82 10.94
CA ASP A 86 -49.02 -9.15 11.45
C ASP A 86 -48.67 -10.07 10.25
N GLU A 87 -48.06 -11.22 10.48
CA GLU A 87 -47.87 -12.28 9.47
C GLU A 87 -46.63 -12.24 8.55
N MET A 88 -45.51 -11.63 8.96
CA MET A 88 -44.22 -12.26 8.62
C MET A 88 -43.43 -12.44 9.90
N THR A 89 -43.94 -13.43 10.64
CA THR A 89 -43.49 -13.86 11.94
C THR A 89 -42.03 -14.29 11.90
N PHE A 90 -41.40 -14.16 13.07
CA PHE A 90 -39.99 -14.43 13.36
C PHE A 90 -39.46 -15.73 12.74
N ALA A 91 -40.31 -16.76 12.57
CA ALA A 91 -39.96 -18.01 11.90
C ALA A 91 -39.59 -17.82 10.41
N GLN A 92 -40.28 -16.94 9.69
CA GLN A 92 -40.00 -16.65 8.29
C GLN A 92 -38.70 -15.85 8.14
N ARG A 93 -38.42 -14.88 9.02
CA ARG A 93 -37.14 -14.16 9.05
C ARG A 93 -35.95 -15.03 9.52
N MET A 94 -36.19 -16.05 10.35
CA MET A 94 -35.16 -17.02 10.76
C MET A 94 -34.88 -18.11 9.70
N VAL A 95 -35.78 -18.31 8.73
CA VAL A 95 -35.58 -19.27 7.62
C VAL A 95 -35.12 -18.58 6.32
N THR A 96 -35.45 -17.30 6.11
CA THR A 96 -35.06 -16.55 4.89
C THR A 96 -33.96 -15.51 5.11
N SER A 97 -33.23 -15.51 6.24
CA SER A 97 -31.91 -14.86 6.30
C SER A 97 -30.85 -15.72 5.61
N LYS A 98 -31.14 -16.04 4.35
CA LYS A 98 -30.17 -16.34 3.32
C LYS A 98 -30.36 -15.25 2.28
N GLU A 99 -30.07 -14.02 2.69
CA GLU A 99 -29.95 -12.92 1.75
C GLU A 99 -28.56 -12.94 1.12
N PRO A 100 -28.53 -12.55 -0.16
CA PRO A 100 -27.75 -13.21 -1.18
C PRO A 100 -26.29 -12.85 -1.05
N THR A 101 -25.47 -13.79 -1.49
CA THR A 101 -24.15 -13.55 -2.04
C THR A 101 -24.26 -12.43 -3.09
N ALA A 102 -24.18 -11.18 -2.66
CA ALA A 102 -23.47 -10.16 -3.41
C ALA A 102 -22.00 -10.53 -3.27
N GLU A 103 -21.62 -11.46 -4.13
CA GLU A 103 -20.27 -11.88 -4.47
C GLU A 103 -19.32 -10.66 -4.38
N GLY A 104 -18.51 -10.58 -3.30
CA GLY A 104 -17.31 -9.75 -3.28
C GLY A 104 -17.10 -8.76 -2.12
N GLU A 105 -18.08 -8.48 -1.25
CA GLU A 105 -17.84 -7.54 -0.13
C GLU A 105 -17.96 -8.20 1.25
N ILE A 106 -16.81 -8.66 1.73
CA ILE A 106 -16.61 -9.04 3.13
C ILE A 106 -16.99 -7.84 4.02
N PRO A 107 -17.97 -8.01 4.93
CA PRO A 107 -18.39 -6.95 5.84
C PRO A 107 -17.30 -6.66 6.88
N GLY A 108 -16.89 -5.40 7.00
CA GLY A 108 -16.38 -4.85 8.27
C GLY A 108 -14.90 -4.48 8.39
N MET A 109 -14.08 -4.46 7.34
CA MET A 109 -12.69 -3.98 7.46
C MET A 109 -12.54 -2.57 6.89
N ALA A 110 -12.09 -1.63 7.73
CA ALA A 110 -11.81 -0.26 7.32
C ALA A 110 -10.92 -0.26 6.06
N PRO A 111 -11.21 0.57 5.04
CA PRO A 111 -10.47 0.60 3.79
C PRO A 111 -8.95 0.65 3.96
N ALA A 112 -8.47 1.35 5.01
CA ALA A 112 -7.06 1.42 5.37
C ALA A 112 -6.45 0.07 5.75
N GLN A 113 -7.17 -0.81 6.46
CA GLN A 113 -6.67 -2.11 6.86
C GLN A 113 -6.59 -3.08 5.68
N LYS A 114 -7.51 -2.95 4.71
CA LYS A 114 -7.45 -3.69 3.44
C LYS A 114 -6.23 -3.27 2.62
N ILE A 115 -5.92 -1.97 2.57
CA ILE A 115 -4.74 -1.44 1.89
C ILE A 115 -3.46 -1.94 2.56
N ILE A 116 -3.39 -1.89 3.90
CA ILE A 116 -2.23 -2.37 4.66
C ILE A 116 -2.00 -3.87 4.41
N ILE A 117 -3.06 -4.68 4.41
CA ILE A 117 -2.95 -6.12 4.11
C ILE A 117 -2.50 -6.35 2.67
N ALA A 118 -3.07 -5.63 1.70
CA ALA A 118 -2.67 -5.76 0.31
C ALA A 118 -1.17 -5.41 0.11
N LEU A 119 -0.70 -4.32 0.71
CA LEU A 119 0.71 -3.93 0.66
C LEU A 119 1.62 -4.97 1.34
N ALA A 120 1.21 -5.50 2.49
CA ALA A 120 1.96 -6.54 3.19
C ALA A 120 2.08 -7.84 2.35
N LEU A 121 1.01 -8.24 1.66
CA LEU A 121 1.03 -9.41 0.79
C LEU A 121 1.94 -9.19 -0.43
N VAL A 122 1.90 -8.02 -1.06
CA VAL A 122 2.80 -7.69 -2.18
C VAL A 122 4.26 -7.72 -1.71
N ALA A 123 4.57 -7.06 -0.60
CA ALA A 123 5.92 -7.04 -0.05
C ALA A 123 6.41 -8.46 0.31
N PHE A 124 5.54 -9.29 0.88
CA PHE A 124 5.86 -10.68 1.20
C PHE A 124 6.21 -11.51 -0.04
N VAL A 125 5.44 -11.38 -1.13
CA VAL A 125 5.73 -12.08 -2.39
C VAL A 125 7.05 -11.63 -3.00
N VAL A 126 7.30 -10.31 -3.01
CA VAL A 126 8.58 -9.75 -3.51
C VAL A 126 9.74 -10.24 -2.66
N PHE A 127 9.63 -10.19 -1.33
CA PHE A 127 10.66 -10.68 -0.41
C PHE A 127 10.91 -12.18 -0.58
N MET A 128 9.86 -12.99 -0.73
CA MET A 128 9.97 -14.42 -0.96
C MET A 128 10.66 -14.71 -2.30
N GLY A 129 10.25 -14.01 -3.37
CA GLY A 129 10.88 -14.12 -4.68
C GLY A 129 12.35 -13.72 -4.67
N TYR A 130 12.67 -12.59 -4.01
CA TYR A 130 14.05 -12.14 -3.80
C TYR A 130 14.86 -13.17 -3.00
N THR A 131 14.30 -13.73 -1.92
CA THR A 131 14.96 -14.73 -1.08
C THR A 131 15.24 -16.01 -1.87
N ILE A 132 14.28 -16.49 -2.65
CA ILE A 132 14.45 -17.68 -3.50
C ILE A 132 15.48 -17.40 -4.59
N MET A 133 15.37 -16.29 -5.30
CA MET A 133 16.27 -15.94 -6.40
C MET A 133 17.71 -15.70 -5.94
N THR A 134 17.89 -15.10 -4.76
CA THR A 134 19.20 -14.98 -4.09
C THR A 134 19.73 -16.33 -3.60
N SER A 135 18.86 -17.17 -3.02
CA SER A 135 19.22 -18.53 -2.56
C SER A 135 19.61 -19.45 -3.73
N MET A 136 18.99 -19.26 -4.89
CA MET A 136 19.34 -19.96 -6.14
C MET A 136 20.54 -19.32 -6.87
N GLY A 137 21.13 -18.24 -6.33
CA GLY A 137 22.27 -17.55 -6.92
C GLY A 137 21.99 -16.90 -8.28
N LEU A 138 20.73 -16.57 -8.56
CA LEU A 138 20.30 -15.92 -9.81
C LEU A 138 20.31 -14.38 -9.72
N LEU A 139 20.51 -13.84 -8.53
CA LEU A 139 20.75 -12.43 -8.20
C LEU A 139 22.13 -12.30 -7.57
#